data_AF-A0A1F7UIU6-F1
#
_entry.id   AF-A0A1F7UIU6-F1
#
_cell.length_a   1.000
_cell.length_b   1.000
_cell.length_c   1.000
_cell.angle_alpha   90.00
_cell.angle_beta   90.00
_cell.angle_gamma   90.00
#
_symmetry.space_group_name_H-M   'P 1'
#
loop_
_entity.id
_entity.type
_entity.pdbx_description
1 polymer ?
#
loop_
_entity_poly.entity_id
_entity_poly.type
_entity_poly.pdbx_seq_one_letter_code
_entity_poly.pdbx_strand_id
1 'polypeptide(L)'
;MPLNTGIEVTFSHDNFSQEEQFVTITPTPKGKFERHGRTLVFVPEALQPGALYTVTVNKGIPLSGSSETLKEEHVFAFETQTDTMNLSPHMPWLRVYQKLQEVRTTEPPLVQLSTRNIPGSALDVAVYPLNSEQEYLDILAKRDRLPWWAYAKDSFTIDNRGPHRLRHFPCADPRRRLRAVRPFSRPSAAGLLHC
;
A
#
# COMPACT_ATOMS: atom_id res chain seq x y z
N MET A 1 -1.83 5.38 -11.62
CA MET A 1 -1.67 6.53 -12.54
C MET A 1 -0.23 6.64 -13.01
N PRO A 2 0.03 6.97 -14.29
CA PRO A 2 1.39 7.25 -14.78
C PRO A 2 2.07 8.41 -14.04
N LEU A 3 3.41 8.41 -13.97
CA LEU A 3 4.19 9.37 -13.17
C LEU A 3 4.22 10.81 -13.72
N ASN A 4 3.85 10.99 -14.98
CA ASN A 4 3.83 12.26 -15.71
C ASN A 4 2.40 12.71 -16.04
N THR A 5 1.41 12.23 -15.28
CA THR A 5 0.00 12.57 -15.49
C THR A 5 -0.32 13.94 -14.86
N GLY A 6 -1.05 14.79 -15.59
CA GLY A 6 -1.64 16.01 -15.03
C GLY A 6 -2.78 15.71 -14.05
N ILE A 7 -2.94 16.54 -13.03
CA ILE A 7 -4.04 16.40 -12.06
C ILE A 7 -5.09 17.47 -12.39
N GLU A 8 -6.30 17.05 -12.73
CA GLU A 8 -7.31 17.96 -13.28
C GLU A 8 -8.54 18.07 -12.37
N VAL A 9 -9.02 19.30 -12.21
CA VAL A 9 -10.29 19.63 -11.56
C VAL A 9 -11.11 20.47 -12.53
N THR A 10 -12.27 19.96 -12.93
CA THR A 10 -13.18 20.68 -13.84
C THR A 10 -14.35 21.29 -13.06
N PHE A 11 -14.49 22.60 -13.15
CA PHE A 11 -15.53 23.36 -12.47
C PHE A 11 -16.81 23.50 -13.30
N SER A 12 -17.89 23.89 -12.62
CA SER A 12 -19.19 24.16 -13.23
C SER A 12 -19.25 25.50 -14.00
N HIS A 13 -18.24 26.36 -13.83
CA HIS A 13 -18.11 27.69 -14.42
C HIS A 13 -16.64 27.99 -14.71
N ASP A 14 -16.38 28.94 -15.60
CA ASP A 14 -15.03 29.27 -16.08
C ASP A 14 -14.43 30.53 -15.45
N ASN A 15 -15.13 31.16 -14.51
CA ASN A 15 -14.75 32.42 -13.85
C ASN A 15 -14.45 32.25 -12.35
N PHE A 16 -13.98 31.07 -11.92
CA PHE A 16 -13.41 30.87 -10.58
C PHE A 16 -12.10 31.67 -10.41
N SER A 17 -11.67 31.92 -9.18
CA SER A 17 -10.42 32.66 -8.91
C SER A 17 -9.76 32.22 -7.61
N GLN A 18 -8.48 32.57 -7.43
CA GLN A 18 -7.65 32.24 -6.25
C GLN A 18 -7.44 30.73 -6.04
N GLU A 19 -7.66 29.93 -7.07
CA GLU A 19 -7.69 28.48 -7.06
C GLU A 19 -6.46 27.82 -6.41
N GLU A 20 -5.25 28.36 -6.64
CA GLU A 20 -4.00 27.83 -6.08
C GLU A 20 -3.96 27.88 -4.55
N GLN A 21 -4.78 28.74 -3.92
CA GLN A 21 -4.87 28.86 -2.46
C GLN A 21 -5.82 27.81 -1.85
N PHE A 22 -6.72 27.25 -2.65
CA PHE A 22 -7.77 26.35 -2.20
C PHE A 22 -7.55 24.90 -2.63
N VAL A 23 -6.64 24.64 -3.57
CA VAL A 23 -6.31 23.28 -4.01
C VAL A 23 -5.01 22.83 -3.38
N THR A 24 -5.07 21.74 -2.62
CA THR A 24 -3.90 21.11 -2.00
C THR A 24 -3.72 19.69 -2.51
N ILE A 25 -2.46 19.29 -2.67
CA ILE A 25 -2.06 17.96 -3.14
C ILE A 25 -1.06 17.40 -2.12
N THR A 26 -1.35 16.22 -1.56
CA THR A 26 -0.53 15.56 -0.54
C THR A 26 -0.19 14.13 -0.94
N PRO A 27 1.08 13.70 -0.95
CA PRO A 27 2.28 14.52 -0.71
C PRO A 27 2.42 15.63 -1.76
N THR A 28 3.09 16.73 -1.45
CA THR A 28 3.16 17.90 -2.34
C THR A 28 4.21 17.69 -3.44
N PRO A 29 3.81 17.49 -4.71
CA PRO A 29 4.74 17.39 -5.82
C PRO A 29 5.23 18.78 -6.24
N LYS A 30 6.40 18.84 -6.90
CA LYS A 30 6.82 20.05 -7.62
C LYS A 30 6.03 20.15 -8.93
N GLY A 31 5.69 21.36 -9.32
CA GLY A 31 4.92 21.61 -10.54
C GLY A 31 4.32 23.01 -10.54
N LYS A 32 3.37 23.22 -11.44
CA LYS A 32 2.64 24.49 -11.59
C LYS A 32 1.18 24.24 -11.92
N PHE A 33 0.33 25.17 -11.54
CA PHE A 33 -1.05 25.20 -12.01
C PHE A 33 -1.15 25.89 -13.38
N GLU A 34 -2.03 25.37 -14.21
CA GLU A 34 -2.43 25.93 -15.49
C GLU A 34 -3.95 25.91 -15.56
N ARG A 35 -4.53 26.93 -16.21
CA ARG A 35 -5.97 27.06 -16.37
C ARG A 35 -6.35 26.99 -17.83
N HIS A 36 -7.32 26.13 -18.11
CA HIS A 36 -7.87 25.88 -19.45
C HIS A 36 -9.39 26.00 -19.37
N GLY A 37 -9.91 27.23 -19.46
CA GLY A 37 -11.32 27.54 -19.32
C GLY A 37 -11.86 27.16 -17.94
N ARG A 38 -12.68 26.11 -17.89
CA ARG A 38 -13.31 25.58 -16.66
C ARG A 38 -12.43 24.60 -15.91
N THR A 39 -11.28 24.24 -16.46
CA THR A 39 -10.43 23.19 -15.91
C THR A 39 -9.16 23.81 -15.33
N LEU A 40 -8.90 23.48 -14.07
CA LEU A 40 -7.62 23.71 -13.42
C LEU A 40 -6.79 22.43 -13.54
N VAL A 41 -5.58 22.57 -14.05
CA VAL A 41 -4.64 21.47 -14.24
C VAL A 41 -3.40 21.74 -13.41
N PHE A 42 -3.04 20.85 -12.52
CA PHE A 42 -1.70 20.83 -11.94
C PHE A 42 -0.79 19.98 -12.81
N VAL A 43 0.26 20.59 -13.35
CA VAL A 43 1.29 19.94 -14.18
C VAL A 43 2.50 19.63 -13.29
N PRO A 44 2.67 18.38 -12.82
CA PRO A 44 3.83 18.00 -12.01
C PRO A 44 5.10 17.94 -12.86
N GLU A 45 6.24 18.30 -12.27
CA GLU A 45 7.55 17.96 -12.84
C GLU A 45 7.75 16.44 -12.86
N ALA A 46 7.41 15.79 -11.74
CA ALA A 46 7.33 14.35 -11.59
C ALA A 46 6.50 14.00 -10.34
N LEU A 47 5.75 12.90 -10.41
CA LEU A 47 5.11 12.29 -9.25
C LEU A 47 6.00 11.18 -8.67
N GLN A 48 5.92 10.96 -7.36
CA GLN A 48 6.63 9.89 -6.68
C GLN A 48 6.06 8.53 -7.09
N PRO A 49 6.90 7.52 -7.40
CA PRO A 49 6.42 6.17 -7.69
C PRO A 49 5.74 5.49 -6.50
N GLY A 50 4.64 4.76 -6.74
CA GLY A 50 3.93 3.99 -5.72
C GLY A 50 3.37 4.82 -4.55
N ALA A 51 3.11 6.10 -4.79
CA ALA A 51 2.62 7.04 -3.79
C ALA A 51 1.11 7.24 -3.92
N LEU A 52 0.43 7.25 -2.77
CA LEU A 52 -0.97 7.63 -2.66
C LEU A 52 -1.06 9.15 -2.53
N TYR A 53 -1.57 9.80 -3.57
CA TYR A 53 -1.84 11.23 -3.60
C TYR A 53 -3.29 11.50 -3.24
N THR A 54 -3.52 12.46 -2.35
CA THR A 54 -4.83 13.01 -2.02
C THR A 54 -4.89 14.45 -2.50
N VAL A 55 -5.95 14.77 -3.23
CA VAL A 55 -6.25 16.11 -3.72
C VAL A 55 -7.47 16.62 -2.95
N THR A 56 -7.31 17.78 -2.32
CA THR A 56 -8.37 18.46 -1.60
C THR A 56 -8.62 19.81 -2.27
N VAL A 57 -9.85 19.99 -2.74
CA VAL A 57 -10.38 21.27 -3.23
C VAL A 57 -11.23 21.85 -2.10
N ASN A 58 -10.66 22.79 -1.35
CA ASN A 58 -11.31 23.41 -0.21
C ASN A 58 -12.54 24.20 -0.67
N LYS A 59 -13.59 24.19 0.16
CA LYS A 59 -14.72 25.11 0.00
C LYS A 59 -14.25 26.58 0.06
N GLY A 60 -15.03 27.48 -0.53
CA GLY A 60 -14.78 28.92 -0.48
C GLY A 60 -14.13 29.52 -1.72
N ILE A 61 -13.82 28.72 -2.77
CA ILE A 61 -13.32 29.25 -4.04
C ILE A 61 -14.34 30.26 -4.60
N PRO A 62 -13.97 31.54 -4.77
CA PRO A 62 -14.90 32.57 -5.23
C PRO A 62 -15.17 32.49 -6.73
N LEU A 63 -16.43 32.73 -7.10
CA LEU A 63 -16.86 32.90 -8.47
C LEU A 63 -16.87 34.39 -8.83
N SER A 64 -15.97 34.83 -9.70
CA SER A 64 -15.80 36.24 -10.04
C SER A 64 -17.05 36.84 -10.68
N GLY A 65 -17.48 38.00 -10.22
CA GLY A 65 -18.70 38.66 -10.71
C GLY A 65 -19.99 38.16 -10.05
N SER A 66 -19.90 37.35 -9.00
CA SER A 66 -21.04 36.98 -8.16
C SER A 66 -20.63 36.92 -6.68
N SER A 67 -21.62 36.66 -5.80
CA SER A 67 -21.40 36.35 -4.39
C SER A 67 -21.28 34.84 -4.12
N GLU A 68 -21.29 34.00 -5.16
CA GLU A 68 -21.24 32.55 -5.00
C GLU A 68 -19.81 32.07 -4.73
N THR A 69 -19.70 31.01 -3.94
CA THR A 69 -18.45 30.31 -3.64
C THR A 69 -18.66 28.81 -3.73
N LEU A 70 -17.59 28.04 -3.92
CA LEU A 70 -17.66 26.59 -3.82
C LEU A 70 -18.15 26.19 -2.42
N LYS A 71 -19.33 25.56 -2.34
CA LYS A 71 -20.03 25.32 -1.06
C LYS A 71 -19.42 24.19 -0.25
N GLU A 72 -18.93 23.17 -0.94
CA GLU A 72 -18.46 21.93 -0.35
C GLU A 72 -16.99 21.70 -0.68
N GLU A 73 -16.30 21.07 0.27
CA GLU A 73 -14.97 20.55 0.02
C GLU A 73 -15.08 19.27 -0.82
N HIS A 74 -14.22 19.14 -1.82
CA HIS A 74 -14.13 17.93 -2.62
C HIS A 74 -12.77 17.28 -2.42
N VAL A 75 -12.79 15.99 -2.09
CA VAL A 75 -11.58 15.19 -1.87
C VAL A 75 -11.60 13.98 -2.76
N PHE A 76 -10.50 13.75 -3.47
CA PHE A 76 -10.27 12.50 -4.20
C PHE A 76 -8.82 12.06 -4.03
N ALA A 77 -8.57 10.77 -4.23
CA ALA A 77 -7.24 10.21 -4.11
C ALA A 77 -6.96 9.26 -5.27
N PHE A 78 -5.68 9.16 -5.61
CA PHE A 78 -5.18 8.25 -6.63
C PHE A 78 -3.81 7.73 -6.24
N GLU A 79 -3.44 6.57 -6.77
CA GLU A 79 -2.12 5.98 -6.55
C GLU A 79 -1.32 5.99 -7.85
N THR A 80 -0.05 6.36 -7.75
CA THR A 80 0.88 6.31 -8.88
C THR A 80 1.42 4.91 -9.11
N GLN A 81 1.78 4.62 -10.35
CA GLN A 81 2.47 3.37 -10.68
C GLN A 81 3.79 3.27 -9.91
N THR A 82 4.19 2.06 -9.56
CA THR A 82 5.54 1.81 -9.05
C THR A 82 6.54 1.77 -10.20
N ASP A 83 7.83 1.98 -9.93
CA ASP A 83 8.89 1.75 -10.93
C ASP A 83 8.88 0.32 -11.48
N THR A 84 8.30 -0.61 -10.70
CA THR A 84 8.21 -2.02 -11.02
C THR A 84 7.00 -2.41 -11.89
N MET A 85 6.04 -1.52 -12.14
CA MET A 85 4.84 -1.83 -12.93
C MET A 85 5.13 -2.00 -14.43
N ASN A 86 6.30 -1.57 -14.91
CA ASN A 86 6.75 -1.78 -16.30
C ASN A 86 7.59 -3.06 -16.49
N LEU A 87 7.68 -3.92 -15.49
CA LEU A 87 8.64 -5.03 -15.56
C LEU A 87 8.08 -6.25 -16.30
N SER A 88 9.00 -6.84 -17.09
CA SER A 88 8.81 -8.03 -17.93
C SER A 88 8.00 -9.15 -17.25
N PRO A 89 7.19 -9.93 -18.01
CA PRO A 89 6.45 -11.08 -17.49
C PRO A 89 7.31 -12.14 -16.78
N HIS A 90 8.64 -12.03 -16.88
CA HIS A 90 9.63 -12.90 -16.26
C HIS A 90 10.11 -12.43 -14.88
N MET A 91 9.61 -11.32 -14.33
CA MET A 91 10.04 -10.86 -13.02
C MET A 91 9.74 -11.88 -11.90
N PRO A 92 10.71 -12.13 -11.00
CA PRO A 92 10.46 -12.86 -9.78
C PRO A 92 9.58 -12.04 -8.84
N TRP A 93 8.54 -12.66 -8.29
CA TRP A 93 7.75 -12.06 -7.23
C TRP A 93 7.32 -13.09 -6.20
N LEU A 94 7.20 -12.64 -4.95
CA LEU A 94 6.68 -13.38 -3.81
C LEU A 94 5.54 -12.57 -3.17
N ARG A 95 4.42 -13.22 -2.90
CA ARG A 95 3.29 -12.62 -2.17
C ARG A 95 2.84 -13.55 -1.05
N VAL A 96 2.61 -13.00 0.13
CA VAL A 96 1.85 -13.66 1.18
C VAL A 96 0.37 -13.48 0.89
N TYR A 97 -0.38 -14.58 0.81
CA TYR A 97 -1.79 -14.54 0.39
C TYR A 97 -2.67 -13.84 1.45
N GLN A 98 -2.60 -14.30 2.70
CA GLN A 98 -3.28 -13.69 3.84
C GLN A 98 -2.26 -12.95 4.72
N LYS A 99 -2.29 -11.62 4.67
CA LYS A 99 -1.38 -10.77 5.44
C LYS A 99 -1.76 -10.62 6.91
N LEU A 100 -3.02 -10.85 7.24
CA LEU A 100 -3.54 -10.88 8.59
C LEU A 100 -4.15 -12.26 8.83
N GLN A 101 -3.66 -12.94 9.86
CA GLN A 101 -4.11 -14.27 10.23
C GLN A 101 -4.21 -14.35 11.76
N GLU A 102 -5.30 -14.94 12.22
CA GLU A 102 -5.48 -15.31 13.61
C GLU A 102 -5.34 -16.82 13.71
N VAL A 103 -4.45 -17.27 14.61
CA VAL A 103 -4.17 -18.68 14.82
C VAL A 103 -4.21 -18.99 16.30
N ARG A 104 -4.58 -20.22 16.64
CA ARG A 104 -4.52 -20.69 18.02
C ARG A 104 -3.07 -20.81 18.45
N THR A 105 -2.78 -20.46 19.70
CA THR A 105 -1.43 -20.61 20.29
C THR A 105 -0.95 -22.06 20.36
N THR A 106 -1.87 -23.02 20.23
CA THR A 106 -1.60 -24.46 20.23
C THR A 106 -1.35 -25.04 18.84
N GLU A 107 -1.51 -24.24 17.78
CA GLU A 107 -1.41 -24.69 16.40
C GLU A 107 -0.30 -23.92 15.67
N PRO A 108 0.46 -24.61 14.80
CA PRO A 108 1.46 -23.93 13.97
C PRO A 108 0.79 -22.99 12.95
N PRO A 109 1.14 -21.68 12.86
CA PRO A 109 0.65 -20.77 11.82
C PRO A 109 1.00 -21.20 10.37
N LEU A 110 -0.01 -21.43 9.53
CA LEU A 110 0.21 -21.71 8.11
C LEU A 110 0.22 -20.41 7.28
N VAL A 111 1.39 -20.06 6.73
CA VAL A 111 1.55 -18.89 5.85
C VAL A 111 1.56 -19.35 4.40
N GLN A 112 0.49 -19.05 3.66
CA GLN A 112 0.42 -19.34 2.24
C GLN A 112 1.25 -18.33 1.43
N LEU A 113 2.17 -18.85 0.62
CA LEU A 113 2.99 -18.07 -0.30
C LEU A 113 2.56 -18.31 -1.74
N SER A 114 2.49 -17.24 -2.51
CA SER A 114 2.38 -17.28 -3.97
C SER A 114 3.68 -16.75 -4.56
N THR A 115 4.25 -17.49 -5.51
CA THR A 115 5.53 -17.13 -6.11
C THR A 115 5.47 -17.28 -7.63
N ARG A 116 6.29 -16.50 -8.34
CA ARG A 116 6.55 -16.68 -9.76
C ARG A 116 8.02 -16.41 -10.02
N ASN A 117 8.65 -17.21 -10.87
CA ASN A 117 10.04 -17.06 -11.32
C ASN A 117 11.07 -16.91 -10.20
N ILE A 118 10.73 -17.30 -8.96
CA ILE A 118 11.71 -17.43 -7.88
C ILE A 118 12.43 -18.75 -8.11
N PRO A 119 13.76 -18.75 -8.37
CA PRO A 119 14.52 -19.97 -8.49
C PRO A 119 14.34 -20.79 -7.20
N GLY A 120 14.44 -22.11 -7.27
CA GLY A 120 14.18 -23.05 -6.15
C GLY A 120 15.19 -22.97 -5.00
N SER A 121 15.47 -21.78 -4.51
CA SER A 121 16.31 -21.47 -3.37
C SER A 121 15.50 -21.51 -2.08
N ALA A 122 16.20 -21.77 -0.98
CA ALA A 122 15.59 -21.61 0.33
C ALA A 122 15.20 -20.14 0.56
N LEU A 123 13.97 -19.91 1.04
CA LEU A 123 13.56 -18.57 1.49
C LEU A 123 14.06 -18.35 2.91
N ASP A 124 14.77 -17.23 3.10
CA ASP A 124 15.16 -16.78 4.43
C ASP A 124 13.99 -16.05 5.09
N VAL A 125 13.33 -16.74 6.02
CA VAL A 125 12.20 -16.18 6.75
C VAL A 125 12.64 -15.75 8.15
N ALA A 126 12.21 -14.57 8.56
CA ALA A 126 12.39 -14.04 9.91
C ALA A 126 11.03 -13.64 10.48
N VAL A 127 10.80 -13.98 11.76
CA VAL A 127 9.60 -13.58 12.50
C VAL A 127 9.99 -12.56 13.55
N TYR A 128 9.20 -11.49 13.64
CA TYR A 128 9.41 -10.39 14.58
C TYR A 128 8.23 -10.31 15.54
N PRO A 129 8.45 -10.27 16.86
CA PRO A 129 7.40 -10.04 17.82
C PRO A 129 7.02 -8.55 17.79
N LEU A 130 5.76 -8.27 18.07
CA LEU A 130 5.35 -6.93 18.49
C LEU A 130 5.52 -6.84 20.01
N ASN A 131 5.89 -5.67 20.50
CA ASN A 131 6.23 -5.44 21.91
C ASN A 131 4.98 -5.30 22.78
N SER A 132 3.83 -4.98 22.19
CA SER A 132 2.57 -4.81 22.92
C SER A 132 1.34 -4.98 22.01
N GLU A 133 0.19 -5.19 22.63
CA GLU A 133 -1.12 -5.12 21.96
C GLU A 133 -1.35 -3.74 21.34
N GLN A 134 -0.95 -2.65 22.02
CA GLN A 134 -1.11 -1.30 21.51
C GLN A 134 -0.33 -1.09 20.21
N GLU A 135 0.89 -1.63 20.11
CA GLU A 135 1.69 -1.57 18.89
C GLU A 135 0.97 -2.26 17.72
N TYR A 136 0.34 -3.42 17.96
CA TYR A 136 -0.47 -4.12 16.96
C TYR A 136 -1.68 -3.27 16.51
N LEU A 137 -2.44 -2.71 17.46
CA LEU A 137 -3.58 -1.86 17.16
C LEU A 137 -3.18 -0.61 16.36
N ASP A 138 -2.05 0.02 16.70
CA ASP A 138 -1.53 1.18 15.99
C ASP A 138 -1.13 0.84 14.55
N ILE A 139 -0.51 -0.33 14.34
CA ILE A 139 -0.14 -0.83 13.01
C ILE A 139 -1.38 -1.09 12.16
N LEU A 140 -2.39 -1.77 12.72
CA LEU A 140 -3.66 -2.00 12.04
C LEU A 140 -4.35 -0.69 11.69
N ALA A 141 -4.42 0.25 12.64
CA ALA A 141 -5.02 1.57 12.41
C ALA A 141 -4.30 2.34 11.29
N LYS A 142 -2.96 2.27 11.22
CA LYS A 142 -2.17 2.87 10.13
C LYS A 142 -2.52 2.25 8.77
N ARG A 143 -2.58 0.92 8.69
CA ARG A 143 -2.97 0.21 7.46
C ARG A 143 -4.42 0.52 7.06
N ASP A 144 -5.30 0.68 8.03
CA ASP A 144 -6.74 0.85 7.81
C ASP A 144 -7.16 2.28 7.50
N ARG A 145 -6.26 3.26 7.67
CA ARG A 145 -6.38 4.60 7.09
C ARG A 145 -6.18 4.65 5.58
N LEU A 146 -5.54 3.63 4.98
CA LEU A 146 -5.35 3.57 3.53
C LEU A 146 -6.66 3.12 2.86
N PRO A 147 -7.02 3.73 1.71
CA PRO A 147 -8.20 3.31 0.94
C PRO A 147 -8.14 1.82 0.61
N TRP A 148 -9.29 1.15 0.68
CA TRP A 148 -9.38 -0.30 0.44
C TRP A 148 -8.92 -0.71 -0.96
N TRP A 149 -9.05 0.20 -1.94
CA TRP A 149 -8.65 -0.02 -3.33
C TRP A 149 -7.17 0.26 -3.58
N ALA A 150 -6.46 0.90 -2.64
CA ALA A 150 -5.07 1.30 -2.83
C ALA A 150 -4.16 0.08 -2.74
N TYR A 151 -3.29 -0.08 -3.73
CA TYR A 151 -2.22 -1.07 -3.71
C TYR A 151 -1.29 -0.85 -2.51
N ALA A 152 -1.06 0.40 -2.10
CA ALA A 152 -0.33 0.73 -0.87
C ALA A 152 -0.88 0.04 0.39
N LYS A 153 -2.20 -0.20 0.47
CA LYS A 153 -2.80 -0.99 1.55
C LYS A 153 -2.42 -2.46 1.44
N ASP A 154 -2.54 -2.97 0.23
CA ASP A 154 -2.21 -4.35 -0.14
C ASP A 154 -0.72 -4.64 0.01
N SER A 155 0.17 -3.66 -0.15
CA SER A 155 1.62 -3.75 0.00
C SER A 155 2.12 -3.15 1.31
N PHE A 156 1.24 -2.84 2.27
CA PHE A 156 1.61 -2.20 3.52
C PHE A 156 2.66 -3.01 4.27
N THR A 157 3.71 -2.32 4.69
CA THR A 157 4.84 -2.85 5.47
C THR A 157 5.15 -1.91 6.62
N ILE A 158 5.69 -2.47 7.70
CA ILE A 158 6.23 -1.70 8.82
C ILE A 158 7.75 -1.82 8.82
N ASP A 159 8.43 -0.72 9.17
CA ASP A 159 9.86 -0.77 9.43
C ASP A 159 10.09 -1.57 10.72
N ASN A 160 11.02 -2.52 10.68
CA ASN A 160 11.33 -3.43 11.78
C ASN A 160 12.71 -3.18 12.39
N ARG A 161 13.19 -1.92 12.37
CA ARG A 161 14.42 -1.47 13.04
C ARG A 161 14.35 -1.63 14.57
N GLY A 162 14.44 -2.87 15.05
CA GLY A 162 14.53 -3.27 16.46
C GLY A 162 15.16 -4.67 16.60
N PRO A 163 15.92 -4.96 17.68
CA PRO A 163 16.84 -6.09 17.70
C PRO A 163 16.24 -7.37 18.30
N HIS A 164 15.10 -7.88 17.81
CA HIS A 164 14.62 -9.20 18.26
C HIS A 164 14.07 -10.05 17.10
N ARG A 165 14.97 -10.52 16.24
CA ARG A 165 14.69 -11.61 15.29
C ARG A 165 14.37 -12.87 16.11
N LEU A 166 13.11 -13.32 16.15
CA LEU A 166 12.74 -14.47 16.96
C LEU A 166 13.49 -15.72 16.51
N ARG A 167 13.48 -16.00 15.20
CA ARG A 167 14.14 -17.16 14.58
C ARG A 167 14.40 -16.93 13.09
N HIS A 168 15.41 -17.62 12.56
CA HIS A 168 15.68 -17.80 11.12
C HIS A 168 15.33 -19.23 10.73
N PHE A 169 14.71 -19.42 9.58
CA PHE A 169 14.44 -20.75 9.04
C PHE A 169 14.84 -20.82 7.57
N PRO A 170 15.65 -21.81 7.15
CA PRO A 170 15.80 -22.13 5.74
C PRO A 170 14.55 -22.87 5.26
N CYS A 171 13.70 -22.22 4.45
CA CYS A 171 12.54 -22.88 3.87
C CYS A 171 12.97 -23.75 2.66
N ALA A 172 13.03 -25.07 2.79
CA ALA A 172 13.44 -25.95 1.68
C ALA A 172 12.32 -26.12 0.64
N ASP A 173 12.68 -25.99 -0.65
CA ASP A 173 11.91 -26.15 -1.89
C ASP A 173 10.39 -26.48 -1.76
N PRO A 174 9.49 -25.54 -2.08
CA PRO A 174 8.03 -25.74 -2.02
C PRO A 174 7.50 -26.80 -3.00
N ARG A 175 8.31 -27.32 -3.94
CA ARG A 175 7.87 -28.37 -4.89
C ARG A 175 7.97 -29.79 -4.34
N ARG A 176 8.52 -29.98 -3.13
CA ARG A 176 8.97 -31.30 -2.69
C ARG A 176 8.45 -31.71 -1.32
N ARG A 177 7.13 -31.74 -1.08
CA ARG A 177 6.54 -32.43 0.09
C ARG A 177 5.07 -32.85 -0.09
N LEU A 178 4.83 -33.82 -0.95
CA LEU A 178 3.68 -34.74 -0.81
C LEU A 178 4.23 -36.14 -0.55
N ARG A 179 4.46 -36.47 0.72
CA ARG A 179 4.49 -37.87 1.17
C ARG A 179 3.67 -37.98 2.45
N ALA A 180 2.62 -38.79 2.34
CA ALA A 180 1.70 -39.14 3.40
C ALA A 180 2.44 -39.68 4.63
N VAL A 181 2.13 -39.13 5.80
CA VAL A 181 2.57 -39.67 7.09
C VAL A 181 1.39 -40.46 7.67
N ARG A 182 1.55 -41.78 7.76
CA ARG A 182 0.69 -42.65 8.61
C ARG A 182 1.09 -42.50 10.08
N PRO A 183 0.16 -42.73 11.02
CA PRO A 183 0.26 -42.19 12.38
C PRO A 183 1.09 -43.09 13.28
N PHE A 184 2.00 -42.52 14.07
CA PHE A 184 2.49 -43.16 15.28
C PHE A 184 2.81 -42.12 16.37
N SER A 185 1.99 -42.20 17.42
CA SER A 185 2.31 -42.08 18.86
C SER A 185 3.29 -41.00 19.34
N ARG A 186 2.74 -40.04 20.10
CA ARG A 186 3.40 -39.10 21.04
C ARG A 186 4.20 -39.82 22.15
N PRO A 187 5.03 -39.13 22.98
CA PRO A 187 5.14 -37.67 23.18
C PRO A 187 6.58 -37.09 23.24
N SER A 188 6.75 -35.82 22.83
CA SER A 188 7.49 -34.77 23.58
C SER A 188 7.58 -33.50 22.73
N ALA A 189 7.58 -32.35 23.40
CA ALA A 189 7.53 -31.02 22.84
C ALA A 189 8.83 -30.64 22.08
N ALA A 190 8.73 -30.46 20.76
CA ALA A 190 9.59 -29.62 19.94
C ALA A 190 8.93 -29.50 18.56
N GLY A 191 8.92 -28.28 18.02
CA GLY A 191 8.01 -27.87 16.96
C GLY A 191 8.16 -28.55 15.61
N LEU A 192 7.11 -28.41 14.80
CA LEU A 192 7.20 -28.43 13.35
C LEU A 192 6.03 -27.60 12.80
N LEU A 193 6.39 -26.47 12.24
CA LEU A 193 5.57 -25.70 11.32
C LEU A 193 5.83 -26.28 9.93
N HIS A 194 4.87 -27.04 9.41
CA HIS A 194 4.97 -27.57 8.05
C HIS A 194 4.51 -26.49 7.06
N CYS A 195 5.42 -26.13 6.16
CA CYS A 195 5.10 -25.49 4.88
C CYS A 195 4.34 -26.46 3.98
#